data_AF-A0A6J6NL91-F1
#
_entry.id   AF-A0A6J6NL91-F1
#
_cell.length_a   1.000
_cell.length_b   1.000
_cell.length_c   1.000
_cell.angle_alpha   90.00
_cell.angle_beta   90.00
_cell.angle_gamma   90.00
#
_symmetry.space_group_name_H-M   'P 1'
#
loop_
_entity.id
_entity.type
_entity.pdbx_description
1 polymer ?
#
loop_
_entity_poly.entity_id
_entity_poly.type
_entity_poly.pdbx_seq_one_letter_code
_entity_poly.pdbx_strand_id
1 'polypeptide(L)'
;MHVTQPLTRPLTQPLTRPLNQPHRRVLRRPRPGVSALAGLLAGGLLVGVAHAGPAVRATAPEPAPDTVVRVTGDAQNGFGILHYDGTSEFTARQGVAIDECNTFPAKIGRARCRVHVKTRYAELAALKQALKWAKGEAS
;
A
#
# COMPACT_ATOMS: atom_id res chain seq x y z
N MET A 1 -18.17 -3.20 39.05
CA MET A 1 -16.91 -2.52 39.38
C MET A 1 -15.80 -3.33 38.70
N HIS A 2 -15.27 -2.86 37.57
CA HIS A 2 -14.23 -3.57 36.81
C HIS A 2 -12.87 -2.95 37.12
N VAL A 3 -11.94 -3.78 37.58
CA VAL A 3 -10.57 -3.43 37.96
C VAL A 3 -9.71 -3.34 36.70
N THR A 4 -9.11 -2.17 36.47
CA THR A 4 -8.11 -1.89 35.45
C THR A 4 -6.79 -2.59 35.77
N GLN A 5 -6.26 -3.39 34.83
CA GLN A 5 -4.90 -3.93 34.91
C GLN A 5 -3.88 -2.87 34.45
N PRO A 6 -2.76 -2.64 35.17
CA PRO A 6 -1.67 -1.81 34.68
C PRO A 6 -0.74 -2.60 33.75
N LEU A 7 -0.62 -2.13 32.50
CA LEU A 7 0.41 -2.58 31.54
C LEU A 7 1.76 -1.92 31.88
N THR A 8 2.47 -2.45 32.87
CA THR A 8 3.88 -2.14 33.13
C THR A 8 4.76 -3.07 32.30
N ARG A 9 5.18 -2.63 31.11
CA ARG A 9 6.29 -3.25 30.36
C ARG A 9 7.57 -2.43 30.58
N PRO A 10 8.68 -3.05 31.03
CA PRO A 10 9.95 -2.35 31.21
C PRO A 10 10.61 -2.01 29.86
N LEU A 11 11.05 -0.74 29.76
CA LEU A 11 11.68 -0.08 28.60
C LEU A 11 13.20 -0.35 28.49
N THR A 12 13.65 -1.58 28.71
CA THR A 12 15.09 -1.86 28.89
C THR A 12 15.67 -2.88 27.91
N GLN A 13 15.15 -2.97 26.68
CA GLN A 13 15.83 -3.77 25.65
C GLN A 13 16.84 -2.91 24.86
N PRO A 14 18.16 -3.17 24.98
CA PRO A 14 19.16 -2.42 24.24
C PRO A 14 19.12 -2.77 22.74
N LEU A 15 19.01 -1.74 21.90
CA LEU A 15 19.19 -1.79 20.44
C LEU A 15 20.62 -2.23 20.11
N THR A 16 20.86 -3.54 20.05
CA THR A 16 22.16 -4.14 19.69
C THR A 16 22.14 -4.80 18.31
N ARG A 17 21.22 -4.40 17.44
CA ARG A 17 21.14 -4.95 16.07
C ARG A 17 21.95 -4.07 15.11
N PRO A 18 23.14 -4.49 14.65
CA PRO A 18 23.90 -3.75 13.65
C PRO A 18 23.13 -3.74 12.32
N LEU A 19 22.85 -2.55 11.80
CA LEU A 19 22.15 -2.28 10.53
C LEU A 19 23.01 -2.54 9.28
N ASN A 20 24.12 -3.27 9.39
CA ASN A 20 25.06 -3.41 8.29
C ASN A 20 25.38 -4.88 8.02
N GLN A 21 24.39 -5.58 7.46
CA GLN A 21 24.60 -6.90 6.87
C GLN A 21 24.42 -6.76 5.36
N PRO A 22 25.52 -6.59 4.59
CA PRO A 22 25.43 -6.57 3.14
C PRO A 22 24.96 -7.96 2.68
N HIS A 23 23.79 -8.01 2.04
CA HIS A 23 23.30 -9.20 1.34
C HIS A 23 24.24 -9.52 0.18
N ARG A 24 25.34 -10.24 0.44
CA ARG A 24 26.11 -10.93 -0.58
C ARG A 24 25.26 -12.09 -1.09
N ARG A 25 24.34 -11.80 -2.01
CA ARG A 25 23.81 -12.84 -2.90
C ARG A 25 25.00 -13.35 -3.71
N VAL A 26 25.49 -14.53 -3.34
CA VAL A 26 26.39 -15.31 -4.17
C VAL A 26 25.59 -15.69 -5.42
N LEU A 27 25.66 -14.84 -6.44
CA LEU A 27 25.29 -15.17 -7.81
C LEU A 27 26.24 -16.29 -8.25
N ARG A 28 25.83 -17.54 -8.07
CA ARG A 28 26.45 -18.69 -8.76
C ARG A 28 26.28 -18.45 -10.25
N ARG A 29 27.32 -17.90 -10.88
CA ARG A 29 27.47 -17.86 -12.34
C ARG A 29 27.45 -19.30 -12.84
N PRO A 30 26.50 -19.72 -13.70
CA PRO A 30 26.68 -20.95 -14.46
C PRO A 30 27.88 -20.74 -15.41
N ARG A 31 28.83 -21.67 -15.36
CA ARG A 31 29.98 -21.68 -16.27
C ARG A 31 29.49 -21.83 -17.72
N PRO A 32 30.03 -21.05 -18.68
CA PRO A 32 29.75 -21.26 -20.09
C PRO A 32 30.47 -22.54 -20.56
N GLY A 33 29.72 -23.64 -20.60
CA GLY A 33 30.15 -24.85 -21.29
C GLY A 33 30.00 -24.64 -22.79
N VAL A 34 31.12 -24.38 -23.46
CA VAL A 34 31.23 -24.44 -24.91
C VAL A 34 30.97 -25.88 -25.34
N SER A 35 29.89 -26.10 -26.08
CA SER A 35 29.76 -27.22 -27.00
C SER A 35 28.95 -26.74 -28.19
N ALA A 36 29.70 -26.29 -29.19
CA ALA A 36 29.22 -26.09 -30.54
C ALA A 36 28.90 -27.45 -31.17
N LEU A 37 27.80 -27.50 -31.95
CA LEU A 37 27.52 -28.36 -33.11
C LEU A 37 26.01 -28.17 -33.39
N ALA A 38 25.62 -27.22 -34.24
CA ALA A 38 25.39 -27.42 -35.67
C ALA A 38 24.45 -28.61 -35.95
N GLY A 39 23.18 -28.33 -36.29
CA GLY A 39 22.25 -29.39 -36.72
C GLY A 39 20.80 -28.95 -36.90
N LEU A 40 20.45 -28.65 -38.16
CA LEU A 40 19.18 -28.91 -38.83
C LEU A 40 17.84 -28.37 -38.28
N LEU A 41 17.25 -27.52 -39.12
CA LEU A 41 15.82 -27.45 -39.44
C LEU A 41 15.14 -28.84 -39.43
N ALA A 42 14.14 -29.05 -38.58
CA ALA A 42 12.91 -29.81 -38.87
C ALA A 42 12.03 -29.98 -37.61
N GLY A 43 10.74 -29.65 -37.76
CA GLY A 43 9.63 -30.41 -37.17
C GLY A 43 9.57 -30.55 -35.65
N GLY A 44 8.69 -29.77 -35.03
CA GLY A 44 8.32 -29.98 -33.63
C GLY A 44 7.14 -29.14 -33.19
N LEU A 45 5.99 -29.31 -33.84
CA LEU A 45 4.70 -28.87 -33.32
C LEU A 45 4.42 -29.65 -32.03
N LEU A 46 4.92 -29.17 -30.88
CA LEU A 46 4.47 -29.63 -29.59
C LEU A 46 3.10 -28.99 -29.34
N VAL A 47 2.06 -29.66 -29.80
CA VAL A 47 0.68 -29.43 -29.35
C VAL A 47 0.67 -29.73 -27.84
N GLY A 48 0.84 -28.69 -27.04
CA GLY A 48 0.54 -28.75 -25.62
C GLY A 48 -0.96 -28.98 -25.47
N VAL A 49 -1.34 -30.21 -25.09
CA VAL A 49 -2.72 -30.52 -24.72
C VAL A 49 -3.02 -29.74 -23.44
N ALA A 50 -3.65 -28.58 -23.58
CA ALA A 50 -4.16 -27.82 -22.45
C ALA A 50 -5.28 -28.65 -21.82
N HIS A 51 -5.00 -29.31 -20.70
CA HIS A 51 -6.05 -29.85 -19.84
C HIS A 51 -6.86 -28.67 -19.30
N ALA A 52 -7.95 -28.33 -20.00
CA ALA A 52 -9.00 -27.47 -19.49
C ALA A 52 -9.72 -28.20 -18.34
N GLY A 53 -9.10 -28.20 -17.16
CA GLY A 53 -9.82 -28.49 -15.93
C GLY A 53 -10.91 -27.43 -15.73
N PRO A 54 -12.02 -27.73 -15.03
CA PRO A 54 -13.02 -26.73 -14.73
C PRO A 54 -12.35 -25.58 -13.99
N ALA A 55 -12.37 -24.39 -14.59
CA ALA A 55 -11.95 -23.18 -13.92
C ALA A 55 -12.96 -22.92 -12.80
N VAL A 56 -12.61 -23.34 -11.58
CA VAL A 56 -13.31 -22.86 -10.39
C VAL A 56 -13.07 -21.37 -10.36
N ARG A 57 -14.10 -20.60 -10.70
CA ARG A 57 -14.11 -19.15 -10.55
C ARG A 57 -14.01 -18.90 -9.06
N ALA A 58 -12.82 -18.55 -8.58
CA ALA A 58 -12.65 -18.13 -7.20
C ALA A 58 -13.55 -16.91 -6.98
N THR A 59 -14.50 -17.02 -6.06
CA THR A 59 -15.25 -15.86 -5.56
C THR A 59 -14.21 -14.90 -4.98
N ALA A 60 -14.21 -13.65 -5.42
CA ALA A 60 -13.36 -12.64 -4.82
C ALA A 60 -13.72 -12.56 -3.32
N PRO A 61 -12.73 -12.56 -2.41
CA PRO A 61 -13.01 -12.35 -1.01
C PRO A 61 -13.72 -11.00 -0.82
N GLU A 62 -14.64 -10.97 0.13
CA GLU A 62 -15.31 -9.72 0.50
C GLU A 62 -14.28 -8.70 1.03
N PRO A 63 -14.40 -7.40 0.68
CA PRO A 63 -13.51 -6.38 1.20
C PRO A 63 -13.55 -6.29 2.73
N ALA A 64 -12.44 -5.85 3.33
CA ALA A 64 -12.43 -5.54 4.76
C ALA A 64 -13.41 -4.36 5.06
N PRO A 65 -14.05 -4.32 6.25
CA PRO A 65 -15.00 -3.26 6.61
C PRO A 65 -14.48 -1.83 6.41
N ASP A 66 -13.20 -1.60 6.71
CA ASP A 66 -12.51 -0.31 6.60
C ASP A 66 -11.99 -0.01 5.18
N THR A 67 -12.36 -0.83 4.19
CA THR A 67 -11.96 -0.58 2.79
C THR A 67 -12.58 0.72 2.29
N VAL A 68 -11.76 1.66 1.84
CA VAL A 68 -12.25 2.91 1.23
C VAL A 68 -12.91 2.61 -0.12
N VAL A 69 -14.18 2.97 -0.28
CA VAL A 69 -14.96 2.72 -1.51
C VAL A 69 -15.33 3.99 -2.27
N ARG A 70 -15.31 5.14 -1.60
CA ARG A 70 -15.58 6.43 -2.25
C ARG A 70 -14.88 7.57 -1.52
N VAL A 71 -14.39 8.51 -2.30
CA VAL A 71 -13.86 9.79 -1.82
C VAL A 71 -14.60 10.93 -2.53
N THR A 72 -15.20 11.83 -1.77
CA THR A 72 -15.94 13.01 -2.28
C THR A 72 -15.24 14.31 -1.86
N GLY A 73 -15.62 15.45 -2.44
CA GLY A 73 -15.03 16.76 -2.08
C GLY A 73 -13.62 16.96 -2.63
N ASP A 74 -12.83 17.87 -2.05
CA ASP A 74 -11.50 18.25 -2.54
C ASP A 74 -10.67 18.98 -1.45
N ALA A 75 -9.46 19.42 -1.79
CA ALA A 75 -8.61 20.14 -0.84
C ALA A 75 -9.13 21.53 -0.42
N GLN A 76 -9.90 22.19 -1.30
CA GLN A 76 -10.45 23.53 -1.10
C GLN A 76 -11.76 23.54 -0.32
N ASN A 77 -12.49 22.44 -0.30
CA ASN A 77 -13.78 22.34 0.40
C ASN A 77 -13.75 21.35 1.57
N GLY A 78 -12.69 20.54 1.66
CA GLY A 78 -12.66 19.34 2.48
C GLY A 78 -13.18 18.14 1.70
N PHE A 79 -12.86 16.95 2.20
CA PHE A 79 -13.18 15.70 1.52
C PHE A 79 -13.72 14.66 2.48
N GLY A 80 -14.65 13.85 1.99
CA GLY A 80 -15.23 12.73 2.73
C GLY A 80 -14.67 11.41 2.24
N ILE A 81 -14.49 10.47 3.16
CA ILE A 81 -14.15 9.07 2.87
C ILE A 81 -15.34 8.21 3.31
N LEU A 82 -15.85 7.38 2.40
CA LEU A 82 -16.81 6.31 2.73
C LEU A 82 -16.06 4.98 2.71
N HIS A 83 -16.26 4.19 3.77
CA HIS A 83 -15.77 2.83 3.88
C HIS A 83 -16.83 1.79 3.47
N TYR A 84 -16.39 0.56 3.24
CA TYR A 84 -17.22 -0.53 2.74
C TYR A 84 -18.34 -0.89 3.73
N ASP A 85 -18.09 -0.80 5.03
CA ASP A 85 -19.09 -0.99 6.09
C ASP A 85 -20.16 0.12 6.18
N GLY A 86 -20.08 1.13 5.31
CA GLY A 86 -21.00 2.27 5.27
C GLY A 86 -20.63 3.41 6.22
N THR A 87 -19.59 3.26 7.06
CA THR A 87 -19.09 4.36 7.88
C THR A 87 -18.44 5.43 7.01
N SER A 88 -18.52 6.68 7.47
CA SER A 88 -17.89 7.79 6.76
C SER A 88 -17.17 8.73 7.72
N GLU A 89 -16.05 9.27 7.25
CA GLU A 89 -15.31 10.33 7.92
C GLU A 89 -15.20 11.55 7.02
N PHE A 90 -15.22 12.73 7.63
CA PHE A 90 -15.05 14.00 6.92
C PHE A 90 -13.76 14.68 7.38
N THR A 91 -12.94 15.05 6.41
CA THR A 91 -11.76 15.89 6.62
C THR A 91 -12.11 17.33 6.24
N ALA A 92 -11.76 18.28 7.10
CA ALA A 92 -11.94 19.71 6.86
C ALA A 92 -11.24 20.20 5.57
N ARG A 93 -11.29 21.50 5.26
CA ARG A 93 -10.46 22.08 4.19
C ARG A 93 -8.97 22.05 4.55
N GLN A 94 -8.09 21.93 3.56
CA GLN A 94 -6.63 21.95 3.78
C GLN A 94 -6.15 23.18 4.56
N GLY A 95 -6.64 24.38 4.22
CA GLY A 95 -6.28 25.62 4.93
C GLY A 95 -6.61 25.57 6.42
N VAL A 96 -7.80 25.06 6.77
CA VAL A 96 -8.24 24.91 8.17
C VAL A 96 -7.33 23.94 8.92
N ALA A 97 -6.97 22.80 8.30
CA ALA A 97 -6.05 21.84 8.90
C ALA A 97 -4.62 22.41 9.08
N ILE A 98 -4.17 23.26 8.16
CA ILE A 98 -2.88 23.95 8.29
C ILE A 98 -2.92 25.01 9.41
N ASP A 99 -4.04 25.70 9.59
CA ASP A 99 -4.23 26.67 10.66
C ASP A 99 -4.25 25.99 12.03
N GLU A 100 -4.90 24.85 12.14
CA GLU A 100 -4.88 24.02 13.35
C GLU A 100 -3.44 23.60 13.71
N CYS A 101 -2.60 23.29 12.71
CA CYS A 101 -1.19 22.99 12.96
C CYS A 101 -0.43 24.15 13.63
N ASN A 102 -0.89 25.40 13.54
CA ASN A 102 -0.23 26.54 14.19
C ASN A 102 -0.41 26.56 15.71
N THR A 103 -1.40 25.81 16.22
CA THR A 103 -1.69 25.71 17.67
C THR A 103 -0.69 24.85 18.43
N PHE A 104 0.09 24.00 17.75
CA PHE A 104 1.10 23.17 18.40
C PHE A 104 2.20 24.05 19.01
N PRO A 105 2.55 23.85 20.31
CA PRO A 105 3.51 24.72 20.99
C PRO A 105 4.94 24.54 20.45
N ALA A 106 5.34 23.30 20.19
CA ALA A 106 6.67 22.99 19.70
C ALA A 106 6.80 23.23 18.18
N LYS A 107 7.89 23.90 17.76
CA LYS A 107 8.20 24.14 16.33
C LYS A 107 8.22 22.84 15.51
N ILE A 108 8.81 21.77 16.06
CA ILE A 108 8.87 20.46 15.40
C ILE A 108 7.48 19.83 15.25
N GLY A 109 6.59 20.04 16.22
CA GLY A 109 5.19 19.60 16.15
C GLY A 109 4.46 20.27 14.99
N ARG A 110 4.59 21.60 14.86
CA ARG A 110 4.02 22.36 13.74
C ARG A 110 4.52 21.86 12.39
N ALA A 111 5.82 21.64 12.26
CA ALA A 111 6.42 21.16 11.00
C ALA A 111 5.89 19.76 10.62
N ARG A 112 5.87 18.83 11.58
CA ARG A 112 5.33 17.47 11.35
C ARG A 112 3.86 17.51 10.97
N CYS A 113 3.04 18.29 11.67
CA CYS A 113 1.62 18.45 11.36
C CYS A 113 1.42 18.98 9.94
N ARG A 114 2.13 20.06 9.55
CA ARG A 114 2.02 20.64 8.21
C ARG A 114 2.44 19.68 7.10
N VAL A 115 3.49 18.89 7.31
CA VAL A 115 3.92 17.87 6.34
C VAL A 115 2.85 16.79 6.22
N HIS A 116 2.35 16.27 7.34
CA HIS A 116 1.30 15.25 7.33
C HIS A 116 0.04 15.73 6.59
N VAL A 117 -0.43 16.95 6.90
CA VAL A 117 -1.56 17.58 6.21
C VAL A 117 -1.25 17.69 4.71
N LYS A 118 -0.15 18.33 4.32
CA LYS A 118 0.19 18.51 2.90
C LYS A 118 0.25 17.19 2.13
N THR A 119 0.89 16.16 2.70
CA THR A 119 0.96 14.83 2.08
C THR A 119 -0.43 14.23 1.91
N ARG A 120 -1.27 14.24 2.95
CA ARG A 120 -2.64 13.65 2.85
C ARG A 120 -3.46 14.29 1.73
N TYR A 121 -3.38 15.60 1.54
CA TYR A 121 -4.11 16.28 0.46
C TYR A 121 -3.46 16.14 -0.91
N ALA A 122 -2.14 16.05 -1.01
CA ALA A 122 -1.44 15.83 -2.29
C ALA A 122 -1.82 14.48 -2.91
N GLU A 123 -1.98 13.45 -2.07
CA GLU A 123 -2.32 12.09 -2.51
C GLU A 123 -3.82 11.92 -2.85
N LEU A 124 -4.66 12.94 -2.66
CA LEU A 124 -6.11 12.82 -2.85
C LEU A 124 -6.50 12.49 -4.29
N ALA A 125 -5.82 13.10 -5.27
CA ALA A 125 -6.07 12.83 -6.68
C ALA A 125 -5.67 11.39 -7.05
N ALA A 126 -4.52 10.93 -6.54
CA ALA A 126 -4.04 9.57 -6.76
C ALA A 126 -5.00 8.53 -6.16
N LEU A 127 -5.50 8.76 -4.93
CA LEU A 127 -6.48 7.89 -4.30
C LEU A 127 -7.78 7.80 -5.11
N LYS A 128 -8.32 8.96 -5.54
CA LYS A 128 -9.52 8.98 -6.39
C LYS A 128 -9.31 8.24 -7.71
N GLN A 129 -8.13 8.40 -8.32
CA GLN A 129 -7.80 7.69 -9.54
C GLN A 129 -7.69 6.18 -9.31
N ALA A 130 -7.04 5.75 -8.22
CA ALA A 130 -6.97 4.34 -7.85
C ALA A 130 -8.36 3.72 -7.64
N LEU A 131 -9.29 4.46 -7.04
CA LEU A 131 -10.67 4.01 -6.88
C LEU A 131 -11.41 3.87 -8.23
N LYS A 132 -11.19 4.78 -9.17
CA LYS A 132 -11.75 4.65 -10.53
C LYS A 132 -11.24 3.40 -11.23
N TRP A 133 -9.92 3.13 -11.14
CA TRP A 133 -9.34 1.91 -11.66
C TRP A 133 -9.96 0.66 -11.02
N ALA A 134 -10.08 0.65 -9.69
CA ALA A 134 -10.64 -0.47 -8.95
C ALA A 134 -12.12 -0.75 -9.31
N LYS A 135 -12.88 0.29 -9.68
CA LYS A 135 -14.28 0.18 -10.10
C LYS A 135 -14.46 -0.17 -11.58
N GLY A 136 -13.38 -0.20 -12.37
CA GLY A 136 -13.47 -0.33 -13.82
C GLY A 136 -14.03 0.92 -14.50
N GLU A 137 -13.94 2.08 -13.86
CA GLU A 137 -14.42 3.38 -14.35
C GLU A 137 -13.30 4.23 -15.00
N ALA A 138 -12.08 3.69 -15.09
CA ALA A 138 -10.97 4.38 -15.74
C ALA A 138 -11.04 4.14 -17.26
N SER A 139 -11.30 5.22 -18.01
CA SER A 139 -11.28 5.26 -19.48
C SER A 139 -9.95 5.79 -20.01
#